data_AF-A0A2N0TJH5-F1
#
_entry.id   AF-A0A2N0TJH5-F1
#
_cell.length_a   1.000
_cell.length_b   1.000
_cell.length_c   1.000
_cell.angle_alpha   90.00
_cell.angle_beta   90.00
_cell.angle_gamma   90.00
#
_symmetry.space_group_name_H-M   'P 1'
#
loop_
_entity.id
_entity.type
_entity.pdbx_description
1 polymer ?
#
loop_
_entity_poly.entity_id
_entity_poly.type
_entity_poly.pdbx_seq_one_letter_code
_entity_poly.pdbx_strand_id
1 'polypeptide(L)'
;MNEDGNMNTTADTANKASELRPDIDLNDPKLGLKIAAERLSIVRYVFLVQIEDGIASAAQRASLEYADAVLIGWPETDSPEVVDLNDAQLKIVREHMELMEGYIGKYSQMEHDGDLDGMTDTLIRITERVAEVRRLYQPDFPLPTFAEIRRVVQDEWDEDMGKIDPKEDNPSAGEIEEETESADDAAGEGGQA
;
A
#
# COMPACT_ATOMS: atom_id res chain seq x y z
N MET A 1 48.30 -12.37 26.15
CA MET A 1 46.94 -12.88 26.40
C MET A 1 46.05 -11.68 26.56
N ASN A 2 45.13 -11.48 25.63
CA ASN A 2 43.90 -10.72 25.79
C ASN A 2 42.89 -11.43 24.89
N GLU A 3 41.92 -12.04 25.54
CA GLU A 3 40.90 -12.93 25.00
C GLU A 3 39.87 -12.15 24.17
N ASP A 4 39.59 -12.67 22.98
CA ASP A 4 38.26 -12.98 22.46
C ASP A 4 37.08 -12.14 22.98
N GLY A 5 36.82 -11.03 22.28
CA GLY A 5 35.61 -10.21 22.44
C GLY A 5 34.79 -10.05 21.17
N ASN A 6 34.99 -10.88 20.15
CA ASN A 6 34.19 -10.84 18.91
C ASN A 6 33.20 -12.02 18.87
N MET A 7 32.27 -12.05 19.83
CA MET A 7 31.19 -13.04 19.86
C MET A 7 30.07 -12.63 18.91
N ASN A 8 30.07 -13.27 17.74
CA ASN A 8 28.92 -13.88 17.06
C ASN A 8 27.53 -13.21 17.21
N THR A 9 27.43 -11.92 16.90
CA THR A 9 26.19 -11.13 17.05
C THR A 9 25.06 -11.60 16.13
N THR A 10 25.40 -12.23 14.99
CA THR A 10 24.42 -12.69 13.99
C THR A 10 23.71 -13.97 14.43
N ALA A 11 24.44 -14.96 14.97
CA ALA A 11 23.83 -16.21 15.43
C ALA A 11 22.96 -16.00 16.68
N ASP A 12 23.38 -15.12 17.58
CA ASP A 12 22.60 -14.77 18.77
C ASP A 12 21.28 -14.05 18.41
N THR A 13 21.28 -13.26 17.33
CA THR A 13 20.06 -12.58 16.84
C THR A 13 19.10 -13.57 16.17
N ALA A 14 19.62 -14.49 15.35
CA ALA A 14 18.82 -15.54 14.72
C ALA A 14 18.16 -16.48 15.75
N ASN A 15 18.91 -16.85 16.81
CA ASN A 15 18.37 -17.67 17.89
C ASN A 15 17.24 -16.96 18.65
N LYS A 16 17.38 -15.67 18.96
CA LYS A 16 16.32 -14.89 19.62
C LYS A 16 15.06 -14.75 18.75
N ALA A 17 15.22 -14.59 17.43
CA ALA A 17 14.07 -14.52 16.53
C ALA A 17 13.28 -15.83 16.52
N SER A 18 13.96 -16.97 16.52
CA SER A 18 13.33 -18.29 16.56
C SER A 18 12.61 -18.56 17.90
N GLU A 19 13.16 -18.08 19.02
CA GLU A 19 12.50 -18.16 20.34
C GLU A 19 11.20 -17.35 20.41
N LEU A 20 11.15 -16.20 19.74
CA LEU A 20 9.97 -15.31 19.72
C LEU A 20 8.87 -15.81 18.79
N ARG A 21 9.22 -16.51 17.70
CA ARG A 21 8.30 -17.00 16.68
C ARG A 21 8.65 -18.43 16.26
N PRO A 22 8.35 -19.43 17.12
CA PRO A 22 8.65 -20.83 16.83
C PRO A 22 7.78 -21.38 15.68
N ASP A 23 6.72 -20.67 15.30
CA ASP A 23 5.85 -20.96 14.16
C ASP A 23 6.44 -20.52 12.81
N ILE A 24 7.55 -19.77 12.81
CA ILE A 24 8.24 -19.33 11.60
C ILE A 24 9.50 -20.17 11.38
N ASP A 25 9.58 -20.87 10.25
CA ASP A 25 10.82 -21.46 9.79
C ASP A 25 11.69 -20.40 9.12
N LEU A 26 12.73 -19.95 9.82
CA LEU A 26 13.70 -18.96 9.32
C LEU A 26 14.56 -19.49 8.17
N ASN A 27 14.55 -20.80 7.93
CA ASN A 27 15.27 -21.42 6.82
C ASN A 27 14.39 -21.67 5.60
N ASP A 28 13.08 -21.37 5.67
CA ASP A 28 12.18 -21.51 4.52
C ASP A 28 12.63 -20.55 3.41
N PRO A 29 13.06 -21.05 2.24
CA PRO A 29 13.48 -20.19 1.13
C PRO A 29 12.37 -19.27 0.67
N LYS A 30 11.09 -19.64 0.83
CA LYS A 30 9.92 -18.85 0.42
C LYS A 30 9.45 -17.86 1.49
N LEU A 31 10.09 -17.80 2.66
CA LEU A 31 9.72 -16.87 3.73
C LEU A 31 9.74 -15.40 3.26
N GLY A 32 10.68 -15.04 2.38
CA GLY A 32 10.77 -13.69 1.82
C GLY A 32 9.52 -13.27 1.05
N LEU A 33 8.84 -14.21 0.38
CA LEU A 33 7.58 -13.95 -0.33
C LEU A 33 6.46 -13.55 0.65
N LYS A 34 6.34 -14.26 1.78
CA LYS A 34 5.34 -13.97 2.81
C LYS A 34 5.60 -12.62 3.47
N ILE A 35 6.84 -12.37 3.90
CA ILE A 35 7.19 -11.12 4.59
C ILE A 35 6.95 -9.91 3.66
N ALA A 36 7.31 -10.00 2.38
CA ALA A 36 7.13 -8.90 1.43
C ALA A 36 5.65 -8.46 1.33
N ALA A 37 4.72 -9.41 1.21
CA ALA A 37 3.29 -9.11 1.17
C ALA A 37 2.78 -8.52 2.49
N GLU A 38 3.14 -9.10 3.63
CA GLU A 38 2.73 -8.60 4.94
C GLU A 38 3.21 -7.16 5.16
N ARG A 39 4.47 -6.89 4.83
CA ARG A 39 5.07 -5.55 4.97
C ARG A 39 4.37 -4.52 4.10
N LEU A 40 4.16 -4.81 2.81
CA LEU A 40 3.43 -3.89 1.93
C LEU A 40 1.99 -3.67 2.38
N SER A 41 1.31 -4.73 2.83
CA SER A 41 -0.08 -4.64 3.31
C SER A 41 -0.20 -3.68 4.50
N ILE A 42 0.75 -3.74 5.44
CA ILE A 42 0.75 -2.85 6.61
C ILE A 42 0.99 -1.39 6.20
N VAL A 43 2.05 -1.10 5.44
CA VAL A 43 2.36 0.30 5.08
C VAL A 43 1.29 0.91 4.18
N ARG A 44 0.69 0.10 3.28
CA ARG A 44 -0.46 0.51 2.47
C ARG A 44 -1.64 0.89 3.36
N TYR A 45 -1.95 0.07 4.37
CA TYR A 45 -3.05 0.36 5.29
C TYR A 45 -2.79 1.65 6.08
N VAL A 46 -1.57 1.84 6.59
CA VAL A 46 -1.19 3.08 7.25
C VAL A 46 -1.38 4.28 6.31
N PHE A 47 -0.92 4.18 5.06
CA PHE A 47 -1.09 5.26 4.07
C PHE A 47 -2.55 5.61 3.83
N LEU A 48 -3.41 4.59 3.68
CA LEU A 48 -4.84 4.77 3.44
C LEU A 48 -5.49 5.61 4.54
N VAL A 49 -5.17 5.33 5.80
CA VAL A 49 -5.68 6.11 6.95
C VAL A 49 -5.19 7.55 6.92
N GLN A 50 -3.95 7.80 6.47
CA GLN A 50 -3.40 9.16 6.41
C GLN A 50 -4.08 10.06 5.37
N ILE A 51 -4.72 9.49 4.35
CA ILE A 51 -5.38 10.25 3.28
C ILE A 51 -6.92 10.20 3.36
N GLU A 52 -7.49 9.59 4.40
CA GLU A 52 -8.94 9.34 4.54
C GLU A 52 -9.74 10.62 4.82
N ASP A 53 -9.15 11.59 5.54
CA ASP A 53 -9.83 12.82 5.98
C ASP A 53 -9.95 13.90 4.88
N GLY A 54 -9.65 13.57 3.61
CA GLY A 54 -9.73 14.53 2.51
C GLY A 54 -9.83 13.87 1.13
N ILE A 55 -9.96 14.70 0.09
CA ILE A 55 -9.90 14.19 -1.29
C ILE A 55 -8.43 13.91 -1.62
N ALA A 56 -8.06 12.64 -1.60
CA ALA A 56 -6.73 12.19 -2.00
C ALA A 56 -6.38 12.67 -3.40
N SER A 57 -5.16 13.16 -3.62
CA SER A 57 -4.67 13.57 -4.94
C SER A 57 -4.53 12.39 -5.89
N ALA A 58 -4.46 12.66 -7.20
CA ALA A 58 -4.20 11.63 -8.22
C ALA A 58 -2.91 10.83 -7.94
N ALA A 59 -1.86 11.48 -7.43
CA ALA A 59 -0.60 10.80 -7.08
C ALA A 59 -0.77 9.86 -5.88
N GLN A 60 -1.49 10.31 -4.85
CA GLN A 60 -1.79 9.49 -3.67
C GLN A 60 -2.63 8.27 -4.06
N ARG A 61 -3.69 8.46 -4.87
CA ARG A 61 -4.51 7.37 -5.41
C ARG A 61 -3.68 6.39 -6.24
N ALA A 62 -2.86 6.88 -7.15
CA ALA A 62 -2.00 6.03 -7.97
C ALA A 62 -1.03 5.18 -7.14
N SER A 63 -0.50 5.73 -6.04
CA SER A 63 0.41 4.98 -5.16
C SER A 63 -0.30 3.83 -4.43
N LEU A 64 -1.54 4.05 -3.97
CA LEU A 64 -2.38 3.01 -3.37
C LEU A 64 -2.78 1.94 -4.38
N GLU A 65 -3.28 2.36 -5.55
CA GLU A 65 -3.68 1.42 -6.60
C GLU A 65 -2.52 0.57 -7.09
N TYR A 66 -1.30 1.15 -7.13
CA TYR A 66 -0.12 0.38 -7.46
C TYR A 66 0.19 -0.68 -6.40
N ALA A 67 0.08 -0.33 -5.10
CA ALA A 67 0.23 -1.30 -4.02
C ALA A 67 -0.83 -2.41 -4.11
N ASP A 68 -2.08 -2.05 -4.40
CA ASP A 68 -3.17 -3.01 -4.62
C ASP A 68 -2.91 -3.94 -5.80
N ALA A 69 -2.51 -3.39 -6.94
CA ALA A 69 -2.21 -4.17 -8.14
C ALA A 69 -1.03 -5.13 -7.93
N VAL A 70 -0.09 -4.82 -7.04
CA VAL A 70 1.00 -5.72 -6.67
C VAL A 70 0.55 -6.80 -5.68
N LEU A 71 -0.39 -6.48 -4.77
CA LEU A 71 -0.91 -7.42 -3.78
C LEU A 71 -2.04 -8.31 -4.29
N ILE A 72 -2.75 -7.91 -5.35
CA ILE A 72 -3.90 -8.65 -5.86
C ILE A 72 -3.48 -10.05 -6.31
N GLY A 73 -4.23 -11.06 -5.85
CA GLY A 73 -3.95 -12.46 -6.14
C GLY A 73 -2.56 -12.91 -5.70
N TRP A 74 -2.02 -12.35 -4.62
CA TRP A 74 -0.74 -12.79 -4.06
C TRP A 74 -0.77 -14.31 -3.80
N PRO A 75 0.23 -15.07 -4.27
CA PRO A 75 0.17 -16.53 -4.20
C PRO A 75 0.50 -17.04 -2.80
N GLU A 76 -0.11 -18.16 -2.43
CA GLU A 76 0.35 -18.97 -1.30
C GLU A 76 1.72 -19.60 -1.61
N THR A 77 2.55 -19.81 -0.59
CA THR A 77 3.93 -20.28 -0.79
C THR A 77 4.01 -21.69 -1.38
N ASP A 78 3.00 -22.52 -1.17
CA ASP A 78 2.87 -23.88 -1.72
C ASP A 78 2.14 -23.92 -3.08
N SER A 79 1.74 -22.77 -3.62
CA SER A 79 1.12 -22.68 -4.94
C SER A 79 2.04 -23.22 -6.03
N PRO A 80 1.51 -23.97 -7.02
CA PRO A 80 2.30 -24.46 -8.16
C PRO A 80 2.83 -23.33 -9.06
N GLU A 81 2.27 -22.12 -8.94
CA GLU A 81 2.74 -20.93 -9.67
C GLU A 81 3.99 -20.30 -9.02
N VAL A 82 4.33 -20.70 -7.79
CA VAL A 82 5.50 -20.20 -7.07
C VAL A 82 6.71 -21.09 -7.34
N VAL A 83 7.68 -20.53 -8.05
CA VAL A 83 8.91 -21.23 -8.40
C VAL A 83 9.90 -21.25 -7.23
N ASP A 84 10.71 -22.31 -7.17
CA ASP A 84 11.84 -22.38 -6.25
C ASP A 84 13.01 -21.55 -6.78
N LEU A 85 13.64 -20.79 -5.89
CA LEU A 85 14.76 -19.91 -6.22
C LEU A 85 16.09 -20.58 -5.89
N ASN A 86 17.10 -20.33 -6.72
CA ASN A 86 18.48 -20.69 -6.40
C ASN A 86 19.12 -19.68 -5.44
N ASP A 87 20.30 -20.00 -4.90
CA ASP A 87 21.02 -19.16 -3.93
C ASP A 87 21.30 -17.73 -4.43
N ALA A 88 21.56 -17.55 -5.73
CA ALA A 88 21.81 -16.24 -6.31
C ALA A 88 20.52 -15.41 -6.35
N GLN A 89 19.40 -16.02 -6.73
CA GLN A 89 18.08 -15.37 -6.70
C GLN A 89 17.63 -15.06 -5.26
N LEU A 90 17.87 -15.97 -4.30
CA LEU A 90 17.60 -15.74 -2.88
C LEU A 90 18.42 -14.58 -2.31
N LYS A 91 19.64 -14.36 -2.82
CA LYS A 91 20.44 -13.18 -2.48
C LYS A 91 19.78 -11.90 -3.00
N ILE A 92 19.28 -11.90 -4.23
CA ILE A 92 18.56 -10.75 -4.80
C ILE A 92 17.29 -10.46 -3.98
N VAL A 93 16.53 -11.48 -3.58
CA VAL A 93 15.38 -11.31 -2.67
C VAL A 93 15.81 -10.59 -1.39
N ARG A 94 16.89 -11.03 -0.73
CA ARG A 94 17.39 -10.36 0.48
C ARG A 94 17.75 -8.90 0.24
N GLU A 95 18.41 -8.57 -0.88
CA GLU A 95 18.76 -7.19 -1.23
C GLU A 95 17.49 -6.32 -1.40
N HIS A 96 16.44 -6.84 -2.05
CA HIS A 96 15.16 -6.13 -2.14
C HIS A 96 14.50 -5.95 -0.76
N MET A 97 14.55 -6.97 0.09
CA MET A 97 14.00 -6.91 1.46
C MET A 97 14.74 -5.90 2.32
N GLU A 98 16.07 -5.85 2.27
CA GLU A 98 16.87 -4.86 3.01
C GLU A 98 16.54 -3.44 2.58
N LEU A 99 16.42 -3.20 1.25
CA LEU A 99 16.00 -1.90 0.73
C LEU A 99 14.58 -1.55 1.16
N MET A 100 13.66 -2.52 1.11
CA MET A 100 12.27 -2.37 1.52
C MET A 100 12.18 -1.93 2.99
N GLU A 101 12.85 -2.64 3.91
CA GLU A 101 12.88 -2.30 5.32
C GLU A 101 13.52 -0.93 5.58
N GLY A 102 14.57 -0.58 4.82
CA GLY A 102 15.17 0.75 4.86
C GLY A 102 14.20 1.87 4.43
N TYR A 103 13.34 1.60 3.44
CA TYR A 103 12.28 2.53 3.05
C TYR A 103 11.14 2.58 4.07
N ILE A 104 10.75 1.45 4.67
CA ILE A 104 9.75 1.42 5.75
C ILE A 104 10.21 2.27 6.94
N GLY A 105 11.49 2.19 7.31
CA GLY A 105 12.03 3.05 8.37
C GLY A 105 11.91 4.55 8.07
N LYS A 106 12.12 4.97 6.82
CA LYS A 106 11.90 6.36 6.40
C LYS A 106 10.42 6.71 6.37
N TYR A 107 9.60 5.80 5.87
CA TYR A 107 8.15 5.94 5.78
C TYR A 107 7.53 6.18 7.17
N SER A 108 7.94 5.43 8.19
CA SER A 108 7.48 5.66 9.58
C SER A 108 7.92 7.01 10.15
N GLN A 109 9.10 7.51 9.77
CA GLN A 109 9.52 8.86 10.17
C GLN A 109 8.67 9.93 9.48
N MET A 110 8.38 9.76 8.18
CA MET A 110 7.52 10.67 7.42
C MET A 110 6.09 10.68 7.96
N GLU A 111 5.55 9.52 8.35
CA GLU A 111 4.26 9.41 9.05
C GLU A 111 4.25 10.25 10.33
N HIS A 112 5.29 10.10 11.17
CA HIS A 112 5.42 10.89 12.40
C HIS A 112 5.49 12.40 12.12
N ASP A 113 6.15 12.79 11.03
CA ASP A 113 6.36 14.19 10.67
C ASP A 113 5.19 14.78 9.85
N GLY A 114 4.20 13.98 9.48
CA GLY A 114 3.05 14.37 8.65
C GLY A 114 3.39 14.65 7.18
N ASP A 115 4.50 14.11 6.68
CA ASP A 115 4.99 14.30 5.31
C ASP A 115 4.28 13.36 4.31
N LEU A 116 3.06 13.70 3.93
CA LEU A 116 2.24 12.89 3.02
C LEU A 116 2.85 12.74 1.62
N ASP A 117 3.52 13.76 1.10
CA ASP A 117 4.16 13.70 -0.22
C ASP A 117 5.36 12.73 -0.17
N GLY A 118 6.19 12.82 0.87
CA GLY A 118 7.27 11.87 1.11
C GLY A 118 6.77 10.43 1.32
N MET A 119 5.66 10.26 2.04
CA MET A 119 5.00 8.95 2.20
C MET A 119 4.53 8.38 0.87
N THR A 120 3.93 9.21 0.01
CA THR A 120 3.46 8.82 -1.34
C THR A 120 4.61 8.26 -2.18
N ASP A 121 5.71 9.03 -2.28
CA ASP A 121 6.90 8.63 -3.03
C ASP A 121 7.55 7.37 -2.44
N THR A 122 7.55 7.24 -1.13
CA THR A 122 8.17 6.11 -0.43
C THR A 122 7.33 4.84 -0.53
N LEU A 123 6.00 4.95 -0.50
CA LEU A 123 5.11 3.81 -0.73
C LEU A 123 5.36 3.20 -2.12
N ILE A 124 5.53 4.03 -3.16
CA ILE A 124 5.88 3.55 -4.51
C ILE A 124 7.17 2.74 -4.48
N ARG A 125 8.21 3.24 -3.80
CA ARG A 125 9.52 2.54 -3.69
C ARG A 125 9.41 1.21 -2.95
N ILE A 126 8.61 1.16 -1.88
CA ILE A 126 8.34 -0.08 -1.13
C ILE A 126 7.62 -1.08 -2.05
N THR A 127 6.54 -0.63 -2.71
CA THR A 127 5.77 -1.44 -3.65
C THR A 127 6.65 -1.99 -4.78
N GLU A 128 7.56 -1.20 -5.34
CA GLU A 128 8.52 -1.67 -6.34
C GLU A 128 9.41 -2.79 -5.80
N ARG A 129 9.92 -2.69 -4.55
CA ARG A 129 10.75 -3.76 -3.97
C ARG A 129 9.95 -5.05 -3.84
N VAL A 130 8.69 -4.96 -3.42
CA VAL A 130 7.79 -6.11 -3.29
C VAL A 130 7.40 -6.71 -4.64
N ALA A 131 7.18 -5.86 -5.65
CA ALA A 131 6.96 -6.30 -7.01
C ALA A 131 8.16 -7.11 -7.54
N GLU A 132 9.39 -6.65 -7.31
CA GLU A 132 10.59 -7.38 -7.72
C GLU A 132 10.74 -8.73 -6.98
N VAL A 133 10.40 -8.80 -5.69
CA VAL A 133 10.34 -10.08 -4.97
C VAL A 133 9.32 -11.00 -5.62
N ARG A 134 8.11 -10.51 -5.93
CA ARG A 134 7.06 -11.30 -6.59
C ARG A 134 7.48 -11.76 -7.98
N ARG A 135 8.14 -10.92 -8.79
CA ARG A 135 8.64 -11.30 -10.14
C ARG A 135 9.61 -12.47 -10.08
N LEU A 136 10.41 -12.60 -9.02
CA LEU A 136 11.32 -13.74 -8.87
C LEU A 136 10.55 -15.05 -8.62
N TYR A 137 9.57 -15.01 -7.70
CA TYR A 137 8.80 -16.19 -7.29
C TYR A 137 7.67 -16.56 -8.26
N GLN A 138 7.11 -15.60 -9.00
CA GLN A 138 5.97 -15.80 -9.90
C GLN A 138 6.23 -15.06 -11.24
N PRO A 139 7.23 -15.49 -12.03
CA PRO A 139 7.72 -14.75 -13.20
C PRO A 139 6.69 -14.58 -14.32
N ASP A 140 5.72 -15.49 -14.40
CA ASP A 140 4.66 -15.46 -15.43
C ASP A 140 3.47 -14.58 -15.01
N PHE A 141 3.42 -14.10 -13.77
CA PHE A 141 2.34 -13.21 -13.33
C PHE A 141 2.57 -11.77 -13.83
N PRO A 142 1.61 -11.20 -14.57
CA PRO A 142 1.78 -9.85 -15.11
C PRO A 142 1.65 -8.82 -13.98
N LEU A 143 2.75 -8.10 -13.71
CA LEU A 143 2.75 -6.98 -12.78
C LEU A 143 2.88 -5.66 -13.52
N PRO A 144 1.97 -4.70 -13.29
CA PRO A 144 2.09 -3.38 -13.86
C PRO A 144 3.29 -2.63 -13.26
N THR A 145 3.70 -1.58 -13.94
CA THR A 145 4.60 -0.55 -13.43
C THR A 145 3.80 0.59 -12.82
N PHE A 146 4.41 1.35 -11.92
CA PHE A 146 3.78 2.55 -11.38
C PHE A 146 3.40 3.55 -12.49
N ALA A 147 4.21 3.66 -13.56
CA ALA A 147 3.93 4.56 -14.66
C ALA A 147 2.63 4.19 -15.41
N GLU A 148 2.36 2.90 -15.57
CA GLU A 148 1.12 2.40 -16.19
C GLU A 148 -0.09 2.73 -15.31
N ILE A 149 -0.03 2.43 -14.00
CA ILE A 149 -1.10 2.75 -13.05
C ILE A 149 -1.34 4.26 -12.99
N ARG A 150 -0.28 5.06 -12.78
CA ARG A 150 -0.39 6.52 -12.68
C ARG A 150 -1.06 7.14 -13.89
N ARG A 151 -0.81 6.62 -15.09
CA ARG A 151 -1.47 7.11 -16.31
C ARG A 151 -2.98 6.88 -16.25
N VAL A 152 -3.40 5.66 -15.93
CA VAL A 152 -4.83 5.32 -15.84
C VAL A 152 -5.52 6.15 -14.77
N VAL A 153 -4.93 6.24 -13.58
CA VAL A 153 -5.48 7.02 -12.47
C VAL A 153 -5.58 8.51 -12.81
N GLN A 154 -4.57 9.05 -13.49
CA GLN A 154 -4.62 10.46 -13.90
C GLN A 154 -5.73 10.70 -14.93
N ASP A 155 -5.88 9.81 -15.91
CA ASP A 155 -6.93 9.91 -16.94
C ASP A 155 -8.33 9.89 -16.27
N GLU A 156 -8.55 8.99 -15.30
CA GLU A 156 -9.80 8.90 -14.53
C GLU A 156 -10.03 10.13 -13.64
N TRP A 157 -8.99 10.60 -12.96
CA TRP A 157 -9.06 11.80 -12.12
C TRP A 157 -9.42 13.05 -12.94
N ASP A 158 -8.79 13.24 -14.11
CA ASP A 158 -9.05 14.38 -14.98
C ASP A 158 -10.49 14.36 -15.51
N GLU A 159 -11.01 13.17 -15.83
CA GLU A 159 -12.41 12.99 -16.23
C GLU A 159 -13.37 13.36 -15.08
N ASP A 160 -13.10 12.87 -13.87
CA ASP A 160 -13.94 13.12 -12.69
C ASP A 160 -13.92 14.59 -12.27
N MET A 161 -12.74 15.22 -12.24
CA MET A 161 -12.62 16.64 -11.94
C MET A 161 -13.22 17.53 -13.03
N GLY A 162 -13.20 17.09 -14.29
CA GLY A 162 -13.84 17.80 -15.41
C GLY A 162 -15.36 17.81 -15.35
N LYS A 163 -15.99 16.91 -14.57
CA LYS A 163 -17.45 16.85 -14.34
C LYS A 163 -17.92 17.78 -13.22
N ILE A 164 -17.01 18.31 -12.41
CA ILE A 164 -17.35 19.22 -11.31
C ILE A 164 -17.42 20.64 -11.89
N ASP A 165 -18.63 21.21 -11.99
CA ASP A 165 -18.80 22.62 -12.38
C ASP A 165 -18.42 23.52 -11.20
N PRO A 166 -17.44 24.44 -11.30
CA PRO A 166 -17.10 25.36 -10.22
C PRO A 166 -18.22 26.35 -9.86
N LYS A 167 -19.39 26.26 -10.51
CA LYS A 167 -20.58 27.09 -10.28
C LYS A 167 -21.72 26.42 -9.53
N GLU A 168 -21.62 25.14 -9.17
CA GLU A 168 -22.49 24.63 -8.10
C GLU A 168 -21.89 25.07 -6.76
N ASP A 169 -22.11 26.34 -6.45
CA ASP A 169 -21.98 26.86 -5.10
C ASP A 169 -22.81 25.96 -4.18
N ASN A 170 -22.17 25.48 -3.11
CA ASN A 170 -22.81 24.79 -2.00
C ASN A 170 -24.15 25.49 -1.71
N PRO A 171 -25.31 24.81 -1.81
CA PRO A 171 -26.60 25.48 -1.74
C PRO A 171 -26.62 26.32 -0.47
N SER A 172 -26.89 27.61 -0.63
CA SER A 172 -26.94 28.50 0.51
C SER A 172 -28.03 27.99 1.45
N ALA A 173 -27.89 28.22 2.75
CA ALA A 173 -28.90 27.77 3.72
C ALA A 173 -30.34 28.25 3.36
N GLY A 174 -30.48 29.32 2.59
CA GLY A 174 -31.76 29.80 2.06
C GLY A 174 -32.35 28.97 0.93
N GLU A 175 -31.52 28.37 0.05
CA GLU A 175 -32.00 27.48 -1.02
C GLU A 175 -32.44 26.12 -0.46
N ILE A 176 -31.79 25.66 0.61
CA ILE A 176 -32.19 24.44 1.34
C ILE A 176 -33.52 24.66 2.07
N GLU A 177 -33.75 25.85 2.65
CA GLU A 177 -35.03 26.21 3.28
C GLU A 177 -36.17 26.26 2.24
N GLU A 178 -35.94 26.87 1.08
CA GLU A 178 -36.96 27.01 0.02
C GLU A 178 -37.36 25.65 -0.60
N GLU A 179 -36.42 24.71 -0.74
CA GLU A 179 -36.74 23.34 -1.15
C GLU A 179 -37.52 22.55 -0.09
N THR A 180 -37.24 22.76 1.22
CA THR A 180 -38.02 22.11 2.29
C THR A 180 -39.43 22.68 2.43
N GLU A 181 -39.61 23.98 2.23
CA GLU A 181 -40.92 24.64 2.28
C GLU A 181 -41.80 24.22 1.08
N SER A 182 -41.20 24.11 -0.11
CA SER A 182 -41.86 23.62 -1.32
C SER A 182 -42.28 22.14 -1.24
N ALA A 183 -41.54 21.32 -0.49
CA ALA A 183 -41.85 19.91 -0.27
C ALA A 183 -43.01 19.71 0.73
N ASP A 184 -43.11 20.57 1.76
CA ASP A 184 -44.19 20.55 2.74
C ASP A 184 -45.52 21.07 2.16
N ASP A 185 -45.48 22.08 1.28
CA ASP A 185 -46.67 22.59 0.58
C ASP A 185 -47.27 21.55 -0.38
N ALA A 186 -46.41 20.76 -1.07
CA ALA A 186 -46.87 19.69 -1.96
C ALA A 186 -47.49 18.49 -1.21
N ALA A 187 -47.12 18.27 0.05
CA ALA A 187 -47.69 17.21 0.89
C ALA A 187 -49.05 17.61 1.52
N GLY A 188 -49.38 18.90 1.56
CA GLY A 188 -50.60 19.44 2.17
C GLY A 188 -51.88 19.38 1.31
N GLU A 189 -51.77 19.29 -0.02
CA GLU A 189 -52.95 19.36 -0.92
C GLU A 189 -53.61 18.00 -1.23
N GLY A 190 -53.12 16.89 -0.65
CA GLY A 190 -53.63 15.53 -0.92
C GLY A 190 -54.81 15.06 -0.04
N GLY A 191 -55.44 15.93 0.75
CA GLY A 191 -56.28 15.52 1.88
C GLY A 191 -57.64 16.19 1.98
N GLN A 192 -58.45 16.25 0.92
CA GLN A 192 -59.90 16.48 1.03
C GLN A 192 -60.66 16.09 -0.26
N ALA A 193 -61.24 14.88 -0.27
CA ALA A 193 -62.43 14.52 -1.04
C ALA A 193 -63.07 13.24 -0.46
#